data_AF-A0A7R6YYU6-F1
#
_entry.id   AF-A0A7R6YYU6-F1
#
_cell.length_a   1.000
_cell.length_b   1.000
_cell.length_c   1.000
_cell.angle_alpha   90.00
_cell.angle_beta   90.00
_cell.angle_gamma   90.00
#
_symmetry.space_group_name_H-M   'P 1'
#
loop_
_entity.id
_entity.type
_entity.pdbx_description
1 polymer ?
#
loop_
_entity_poly.entity_id
_entity_poly.type
_entity_poly.pdbx_seq_one_letter_code
_entity_poly.pdbx_strand_id
1 'polypeptide(L)'
;MQHLYIAKEKFGPFSGTAWSMYINWSGLTQLSEVVSLDGMLGPVALGEVKDSYWPHIVNEDYMLDFFVDLDFLLFGVGGSGRLECPQCDPKTVG
;
A
#
# COMPACT_ATOMS: atom_id res chain seq x y z
N MET A 1 -12.21 12.52 -13.06
CA MET A 1 -10.99 11.83 -12.61
C MET A 1 -11.42 10.68 -11.72
N GLN A 2 -10.91 9.47 -11.97
CA GLN A 2 -11.23 8.29 -11.17
C GLN A 2 -10.17 8.14 -10.08
N HIS A 3 -10.58 7.84 -8.85
CA HIS A 3 -9.64 7.59 -7.75
C HIS A 3 -9.15 6.14 -7.83
N LEU A 4 -7.85 5.97 -7.58
CA LEU A 4 -7.21 4.67 -7.48
C LEU A 4 -6.75 4.46 -6.05
N TYR A 5 -6.81 3.21 -5.60
CA TYR A 5 -6.49 2.82 -4.24
C TYR A 5 -5.50 1.67 -4.26
N ILE A 6 -4.56 1.65 -3.33
CA ILE A 6 -3.64 0.52 -3.15
C ILE A 6 -3.47 0.25 -1.67
N ALA A 7 -3.36 -1.01 -1.31
CA ALA A 7 -3.04 -1.44 0.05
C ALA A 7 -1.60 -1.92 0.09
N LYS A 8 -0.80 -1.27 0.94
CA LYS A 8 0.61 -1.60 1.15
C LYS A 8 0.80 -2.09 2.58
N GLU A 9 1.68 -3.05 2.75
CA GLU A 9 2.13 -3.40 4.09
C GLU A 9 2.96 -2.25 4.66
N LYS A 10 2.84 -2.05 5.97
CA LYS A 10 3.66 -1.05 6.65
C LYS A 10 5.13 -1.48 6.57
N PHE A 11 6.03 -0.53 6.36
CA PHE A 11 7.47 -0.75 6.54
C PHE A 11 7.93 -0.06 7.81
N GLY A 12 8.51 -0.80 8.74
CA GLY A 12 8.85 -0.27 10.05
C GLY A 12 9.74 -1.19 10.87
N PRO A 13 9.95 -0.92 12.16
CA PRO A 13 10.79 -1.73 13.05
C PRO A 13 10.44 -3.23 13.09
N PHE A 14 9.18 -3.58 12.83
CA PHE A 14 8.70 -4.96 12.73
C PHE A 14 9.15 -5.68 11.46
N SER A 15 9.63 -4.97 10.43
CA SER A 15 10.22 -5.51 9.20
C SER A 15 11.65 -6.06 9.41
N GLY A 16 12.16 -6.07 10.65
CA GLY A 16 13.38 -6.76 11.04
C GLY A 16 14.63 -6.24 10.34
N THR A 17 15.40 -7.15 9.73
CA THR A 17 16.69 -6.81 9.09
C THR A 17 16.55 -5.76 7.98
N ALA A 18 15.46 -5.79 7.22
CA ALA A 18 15.23 -4.83 6.15
C ALA A 18 15.11 -3.39 6.71
N TRP A 19 14.42 -3.23 7.83
CA TRP A 19 14.32 -1.94 8.52
C TRP A 19 15.67 -1.45 9.03
N SER A 20 16.44 -2.32 9.70
CA SER A 20 17.77 -1.98 10.20
C SER A 20 18.72 -1.55 9.08
N MET A 21 18.68 -2.23 7.93
CA MET A 21 19.45 -1.84 6.74
C MET A 21 19.00 -0.48 6.20
N TYR A 22 17.69 -0.25 6.10
CA TYR A 22 17.15 1.02 5.63
C TYR A 22 17.54 2.19 6.53
N ILE A 23 17.43 2.04 7.85
CA ILE A 23 17.81 3.09 8.81
C ILE A 23 19.32 3.35 8.77
N ASN A 24 20.15 2.30 8.65
CA ASN A 24 21.59 2.45 8.54
C ASN A 24 22.02 3.14 7.23
N TRP A 25 21.35 2.83 6.12
CA TRP A 25 21.61 3.45 4.82
C TRP A 25 21.12 4.92 4.78
N SER A 26 19.90 5.18 5.25
CA SER A 26 19.28 6.50 5.19
C SER A 26 19.78 7.46 6.28
N GLY A 27 20.25 6.93 7.41
CA GLY A 27 20.60 7.69 8.61
C GLY A 27 19.40 8.25 9.39
N LEU A 28 18.16 7.94 8.99
CA LEU A 28 16.94 8.53 9.52
C LEU A 28 16.43 7.77 10.76
N THR A 29 17.20 7.81 11.84
CA THR A 29 16.90 7.06 13.09
C THR A 29 15.64 7.53 13.83
N GLN A 30 15.08 8.69 13.47
CA GLN A 30 13.84 9.22 14.04
C GLN A 30 12.57 8.58 13.47
N LEU A 31 12.67 7.81 12.39
CA LEU A 31 11.51 7.21 11.75
C LEU A 31 10.94 6.08 12.61
N SER A 32 9.61 6.05 12.72
CA SER A 32 8.85 4.94 13.31
C SER A 32 8.20 4.04 12.26
N GLU A 33 7.97 4.58 11.07
CA GLU A 33 7.45 3.87 9.90
C GLU A 33 7.83 4.62 8.62
N VAL A 34 7.82 3.91 7.50
CA VAL A 34 7.89 4.46 6.13
C VAL A 34 6.67 3.96 5.38
N VAL A 35 5.97 4.90 4.76
CA VAL A 35 4.76 4.69 3.97
C VAL A 35 5.13 5.13 2.56
N SER A 36 5.08 4.20 1.60
CA SER A 36 5.60 4.43 0.25
C SER A 36 4.86 3.59 -0.78
N LEU A 37 4.62 4.19 -1.94
CA LEU A 37 4.13 3.49 -3.13
C LEU A 37 5.21 2.61 -3.77
N ASP A 38 6.48 2.80 -3.42
CA ASP A 38 7.59 1.98 -3.90
C ASP A 38 7.41 0.51 -3.47
N GLY A 39 7.31 -0.39 -4.44
CA GLY A 39 7.19 -1.84 -4.23
C GLY A 39 8.37 -2.46 -3.48
N MET A 40 9.55 -1.83 -3.50
CA MET A 40 10.74 -2.32 -2.79
C MET A 40 10.70 -2.05 -1.29
N LEU A 41 9.99 -1.00 -0.86
CA LEU A 41 9.90 -0.61 0.56
C LEU A 41 8.65 -1.15 1.23
N GLY A 42 7.51 -1.12 0.54
CA GLY A 42 6.25 -1.69 1.03
C GLY A 42 5.73 -2.74 0.05
N PRO A 43 5.73 -4.04 0.37
CA PRO A 43 5.05 -5.02 -0.47
C PRO A 43 3.55 -4.71 -0.50
N VAL A 44 2.88 -5.14 -1.58
CA VAL A 44 1.44 -4.99 -1.71
C VAL A 44 0.76 -5.94 -0.73
N ALA A 45 -0.21 -5.44 0.03
CA ALA A 45 -0.87 -6.20 1.10
C ALA A 45 -1.73 -7.35 0.56
N LEU A 46 -2.19 -7.24 -0.69
CA LEU A 46 -2.91 -8.29 -1.40
C LEU A 46 -2.00 -8.84 -2.50
N GLY A 47 -1.16 -9.82 -2.14
CA GLY A 47 -0.07 -10.28 -3.01
C GLY A 47 -0.47 -10.98 -4.31
N GLU A 48 -1.55 -11.77 -4.33
CA GLU A 48 -2.01 -12.48 -5.54
C GLU A 48 -3.35 -11.93 -6.03
N VAL A 49 -3.41 -11.62 -7.33
CA VAL A 49 -4.64 -11.25 -8.03
C VAL A 49 -5.53 -12.48 -8.16
N LYS A 50 -6.76 -12.38 -7.68
CA LYS A 50 -7.78 -13.44 -7.76
C LYS A 50 -8.78 -13.13 -8.87
N ASP A 51 -9.47 -14.15 -9.38
CA ASP A 51 -10.51 -13.95 -10.39
C ASP A 51 -11.62 -12.99 -9.94
N SER A 52 -11.89 -12.93 -8.63
CA SER A 52 -12.88 -11.99 -8.08
C SER A 52 -12.42 -10.53 -8.10
N TYR A 53 -11.14 -10.24 -8.35
CA TYR A 53 -10.58 -8.88 -8.31
C TYR A 53 -10.77 -8.15 -9.62
N TRP A 54 -10.87 -8.86 -10.75
CA TRP A 54 -10.94 -8.29 -12.10
C TRP A 54 -11.94 -7.12 -12.27
N PRO A 55 -13.17 -7.14 -11.70
CA PRO A 55 -14.08 -6.01 -11.83
C PRO A 55 -13.75 -4.82 -10.90
N HIS A 56 -12.83 -5.00 -9.95
CA HIS A 56 -12.49 -4.04 -8.90
C HIS A 56 -11.06 -3.48 -9.01
N ILE A 57 -10.25 -3.97 -9.97
CA ILE A 57 -8.86 -3.53 -10.20
C ILE A 57 -8.67 -2.85 -11.55
N VAL A 58 -7.55 -2.16 -11.70
CA VAL A 58 -7.10 -1.61 -12.98
C VAL A 58 -6.45 -2.72 -13.80
N ASN A 59 -7.08 -3.08 -14.92
CA ASN A 59 -6.52 -4.06 -15.87
C ASN A 59 -5.59 -3.39 -16.89
N GLU A 60 -4.47 -2.87 -16.41
CA GLU A 60 -3.39 -2.29 -17.21
C GLU A 60 -2.04 -2.84 -16.76
N ASP A 61 -1.04 -2.78 -17.66
CA ASP A 61 0.31 -3.24 -17.37
C ASP A 61 0.88 -2.54 -16.12
N TYR A 62 1.39 -3.33 -15.18
CA TYR A 62 1.96 -2.87 -13.90
C TYR A 62 0.96 -2.19 -12.94
N MET A 63 -0.36 -2.30 -13.19
CA MET A 63 -1.39 -1.64 -12.38
C MET A 63 -2.37 -2.58 -11.68
N LEU A 64 -2.12 -3.89 -11.70
CA LEU A 64 -3.05 -4.89 -11.12
C LEU A 64 -3.21 -4.78 -9.59
N ASP A 65 -2.28 -4.10 -8.92
CA ASP A 65 -2.34 -3.81 -7.49
C ASP A 65 -3.21 -2.60 -7.14
N PHE A 66 -3.67 -1.85 -8.16
CA PHE A 66 -4.54 -0.69 -7.98
C PHE A 66 -6.01 -1.09 -8.11
N PHE A 67 -6.78 -0.67 -7.12
CA PHE A 67 -8.21 -0.86 -7.01
C PHE A 67 -8.96 0.41 -7.40
N VAL A 68 -10.07 0.21 -8.11
CA VAL A 68 -11.04 1.26 -8.40
C VAL A 68 -12.21 1.25 -7.41
N ASP A 69 -12.30 0.19 -6.60
CA ASP A 69 -13.33 -0.04 -5.59
C ASP A 69 -12.69 -0.11 -4.19
N LEU A 70 -12.93 0.94 -3.40
CA LEU A 70 -12.37 1.09 -2.06
C LEU A 70 -12.96 0.09 -1.07
N ASP A 71 -14.26 -0.17 -1.16
CA ASP A 71 -14.96 -1.06 -0.23
C ASP A 71 -14.49 -2.50 -0.43
N PHE A 72 -14.27 -2.90 -1.68
CA PHE A 72 -13.69 -4.19 -2.01
C PHE A 72 -12.27 -4.35 -1.45
N LEU A 73 -11.43 -3.33 -1.62
CA LEU A 73 -10.07 -3.32 -1.08
C LEU A 73 -10.07 -3.44 0.45
N LEU A 74 -10.92 -2.66 1.13
CA LEU A 74 -11.07 -2.68 2.60
C LEU A 74 -11.53 -4.04 3.12
N PHE A 75 -12.49 -4.65 2.44
CA PHE A 75 -12.96 -6.00 2.77
C PHE A 75 -11.84 -7.03 2.63
N GLY A 76 -11.07 -6.97 1.53
CA GLY A 76 -9.97 -7.90 1.27
C GLY A 76 -8.84 -7.80 2.29
N VAL A 77 -8.57 -6.60 2.81
CA VAL A 77 -7.48 -6.33 3.76
C VAL A 77 -7.88 -6.58 5.23
N GLY A 78 -9.14 -6.97 5.48
CA GLY A 78 -9.59 -7.42 6.81
C GLY A 78 -9.57 -6.33 7.89
N GLY A 79 -9.70 -5.05 7.50
CA GLY A 79 -9.74 -3.91 8.43
C GLY A 79 -8.44 -3.61 9.19
N SER A 80 -7.35 -4.35 8.98
CA SER A 80 -6.06 -4.14 9.68
C SER A 80 -4.97 -3.49 8.82
N GLY A 81 -5.17 -3.38 7.50
CA GLY A 81 -4.25 -2.65 6.62
C GLY A 81 -4.71 -1.22 6.39
N ARG A 82 -3.74 -0.30 6.34
CA ARG A 82 -3.99 1.13 6.13
C ARG A 82 -4.03 1.40 4.63
N LEU A 83 -5.08 2.09 4.18
CA LEU A 83 -5.27 2.45 2.78
C LEU A 83 -4.35 3.60 2.39
N GLU A 84 -3.70 3.49 1.24
CA GLU A 84 -3.05 4.63 0.59
C GLU A 84 -3.90 5.03 -0.63
N CYS A 85 -4.26 6.31 -0.71
CA CYS A 85 -4.93 6.89 -1.87
C CYS A 85 -3.97 7.88 -2.55
N PRO A 86 -3.24 7.44 -3.60
CA PRO A 86 -2.27 8.27 -4.32
C PRO A 86 -2.82 9.60 -4.85
N GLN A 87 -4.12 9.64 -5.15
CA GLN A 87 -4.79 10.78 -5.80
C GLN A 87 -5.69 11.59 -4.86
N CYS A 88 -5.80 11.21 -3.58
CA CYS A 88 -6.65 11.92 -2.64
C CYS A 88 -5.90 13.13 -2.06
N ASP A 89 -6.49 14.32 -2.21
CA ASP A 89 -6.05 15.51 -1.49
C ASP A 89 -5.97 15.20 0.03
N PRO A 90 -4.87 15.56 0.74
CA PRO A 90 -4.66 15.19 2.15
C PRO A 90 -5.65 15.79 3.15
N LYS A 91 -6.69 16.49 2.69
CA LYS A 91 -7.70 17.18 3.51
C LYS A 91 -8.99 16.38 3.75
N THR A 92 -9.10 15.15 3.27
CA THR A 92 -10.37 14.40 3.35
C THR A 92 -10.20 13.02 3.94
N VAL A 93 -9.64 12.94 5.15
CA VAL A 93 -9.90 11.84 6.08
C VAL A 93 -10.16 12.49 7.44
N GLY A 94 -11.46 12.72 7.71
CA GLY A 94 -11.98 13.17 9.00
C GLY A 94 -12.83 12.08 9.61
#